data_AF-A0A7S3B4D6-F1
#
_entry.id   AF-A0A7S3B4D6-F1
#
_cell.length_a   1.000
_cell.length_b   1.000
_cell.length_c   1.000
_cell.angle_alpha   90.00
_cell.angle_beta   90.00
_cell.angle_gamma   90.00
#
_symmetry.space_group_name_H-M   'P 1'
#
loop_
_entity.id
_entity.type
_entity.pdbx_description
1 polymer ?
#
loop_
_entity_poly.entity_id
_entity_poly.type
_entity_poly.pdbx_seq_one_letter_code
_entity_poly.pdbx_strand_id
1 'polypeptide(L)'
;EKQEDDEMVLQILFAFYQLLQATQARVSLLSQTQIVVYLLDLLLDKSKQVRLMSDRCLDVVIEADEAWAAQIRQRKFEMHNKEWLEAVDEDEAEEYQDALALNNAMSSFNMGGGMDDGMGDFRDGAHPGMRLQQPLHAS
;
A
#
# COMPACT_ATOMS: atom_id res chain seq x y z
N GLU A 1 14.27 16.44 -19.31
CA GLU A 1 15.05 16.24 -18.08
C GLU A 1 14.86 14.86 -17.49
N LYS A 2 13.91 14.56 -16.59
CA LYS A 2 13.89 13.23 -15.92
C LYS A 2 13.85 12.01 -16.87
N GLN A 3 13.09 12.06 -17.97
CA GLN A 3 13.09 10.97 -18.96
C GLN A 3 14.43 10.83 -19.70
N GLU A 4 15.14 11.94 -19.96
CA GLU A 4 16.46 11.91 -20.61
C GLU A 4 17.52 11.35 -19.66
N ASP A 5 17.43 11.69 -18.37
CA ASP A 5 18.30 11.12 -17.33
C ASP A 5 18.07 9.61 -17.18
N ASP A 6 16.81 9.16 -17.14
CA ASP A 6 16.46 7.74 -17.08
C ASP A 6 16.99 6.98 -18.33
N GLU A 7 16.92 7.59 -19.51
CA GLU A 7 17.47 7.02 -20.74
C GLU A 7 19.00 6.89 -20.67
N MET A 8 19.71 7.92 -20.20
CA MET A 8 21.16 7.85 -19.99
C MET A 8 21.54 6.74 -19.00
N VAL A 9 20.81 6.62 -17.88
CA VAL A 9 21.03 5.54 -16.91
C VAL A 9 20.81 4.18 -17.56
N LEU A 10 19.74 4.01 -18.35
CA LEU A 10 19.48 2.77 -19.08
C LEU A 10 20.61 2.41 -20.06
N GLN A 11 21.14 3.38 -20.80
CA GLN A 11 22.25 3.16 -21.72
C GLN A 11 23.53 2.75 -20.98
N ILE A 12 23.82 3.37 -19.82
CA ILE A 12 24.95 3.00 -18.96
C ILE A 12 24.76 1.58 -18.40
N LEU A 13 23.57 1.25 -17.91
CA LEU A 13 23.25 -0.11 -17.43
C LEU A 13 23.37 -1.14 -18.55
N PHE A 14 22.98 -0.80 -19.78
CA PHE A 14 23.18 -1.67 -20.93
C PHE A 14 24.65 -1.87 -21.26
N ALA A 15 25.48 -0.83 -21.18
CA ALA A 15 26.92 -1.00 -21.33
C ALA A 15 27.49 -1.93 -20.25
N PHE A 16 27.08 -1.77 -18.98
CA PHE A 16 27.49 -2.68 -17.91
C PHE A 16 27.01 -4.11 -18.11
N TYR A 17 25.78 -4.31 -18.56
CA TYR A 17 25.26 -5.63 -18.92
C TYR A 17 26.20 -6.30 -19.93
N GLN A 18 26.55 -5.60 -21.02
CA GLN A 18 27.46 -6.14 -22.04
C GLN A 18 28.87 -6.43 -21.47
N LEU A 19 29.39 -5.58 -20.58
CA LEU A 19 30.69 -5.82 -19.94
C LEU A 19 30.64 -7.01 -18.96
N LEU A 20 29.55 -7.17 -18.24
CA LEU A 20 29.33 -8.30 -17.33
C LEU A 20 29.26 -9.63 -18.09
N GLN A 21 28.87 -9.65 -19.37
CA GLN A 21 28.92 -10.88 -20.17
C GLN A 21 30.35 -11.35 -20.45
N ALA A 22 31.31 -10.43 -20.57
CA ALA A 22 32.71 -10.76 -20.88
C ALA A 22 33.49 -11.13 -19.60
N THR A 23 33.95 -12.39 -19.49
CA THR A 23 34.57 -12.93 -18.26
C THR A 23 35.68 -12.05 -17.67
N GLN A 24 36.64 -11.58 -18.47
CA GLN A 24 37.74 -10.74 -17.96
C GLN A 24 37.24 -9.38 -17.43
N ALA A 25 36.31 -8.75 -18.15
CA ALA A 25 35.73 -7.48 -17.73
C ALA A 25 34.86 -7.66 -16.48
N ARG A 26 34.05 -8.73 -16.43
CA ARG A 26 33.25 -9.10 -15.25
C ARG A 26 34.10 -9.28 -14.01
N VAL A 27 35.20 -10.03 -14.08
CA VAL A 27 36.11 -10.22 -12.93
C VAL A 27 36.65 -8.87 -12.45
N SER A 28 37.11 -8.01 -13.35
CA SER A 28 37.59 -6.67 -12.98
C SER A 28 36.48 -5.81 -12.36
N LEU A 29 35.27 -5.82 -12.94
CA LEU A 29 34.13 -5.07 -12.42
C LEU A 29 33.75 -5.53 -11.01
N LEU A 30 33.62 -6.83 -10.79
CA LEU A 30 33.19 -7.38 -9.50
C LEU A 30 34.25 -7.22 -8.41
N SER A 31 35.54 -7.21 -8.76
CA SER A 31 36.63 -7.11 -7.79
C SER A 31 37.12 -5.68 -7.52
N GLN A 32 36.99 -4.77 -8.49
CA GLN A 32 37.57 -3.42 -8.40
C GLN A 32 36.52 -2.33 -8.23
N THR A 33 35.24 -2.65 -8.34
CA THR A 33 34.15 -1.67 -8.27
C THR A 33 33.04 -2.14 -7.34
N GLN A 34 32.16 -1.22 -6.96
CA GLN A 34 30.96 -1.51 -6.17
C GLN A 34 29.73 -1.74 -7.07
N ILE A 35 29.92 -2.22 -8.30
CA ILE A 35 28.85 -2.34 -9.30
C ILE A 35 27.65 -3.13 -8.76
N VAL A 36 27.86 -4.21 -8.01
CA VAL A 36 26.76 -5.02 -7.46
C VAL A 36 25.93 -4.23 -6.45
N VAL A 37 26.58 -3.43 -5.59
CA VAL A 37 25.88 -2.57 -4.62
C VAL A 37 25.03 -1.53 -5.35
N TYR A 38 25.61 -0.85 -6.35
CA TYR A 38 24.88 0.12 -7.16
C TYR A 38 23.69 -0.51 -7.90
N LEU A 39 23.86 -1.71 -8.45
CA LEU A 39 22.77 -2.42 -9.11
C LEU A 39 21.65 -2.80 -8.13
N LEU A 40 21.98 -3.23 -6.91
CA LEU A 40 21.01 -3.51 -5.86
C LEU A 40 20.20 -2.26 -5.47
N ASP A 41 20.85 -1.11 -5.33
CA ASP A 41 20.16 0.15 -5.02
C ASP A 41 19.19 0.55 -6.14
N LEU A 42 19.57 0.30 -7.40
CA LEU A 42 18.75 0.59 -8.57
C LEU A 42 17.53 -0.33 -8.72
N LEU A 43 17.42 -1.40 -7.90
CA LEU A 43 16.18 -2.16 -7.83
C LEU A 43 15.05 -1.40 -7.13
N LEU A 44 15.35 -0.29 -6.44
CA LEU A 44 14.34 0.61 -5.84
C LEU A 44 14.15 1.90 -6.65
N ASP A 45 14.71 1.97 -7.86
CA ASP A 45 14.61 3.16 -8.70
C ASP A 45 13.16 3.47 -9.08
N LYS A 46 12.82 4.74 -9.28
CA LYS A 46 11.45 5.16 -9.66
C LYS A 46 11.06 4.63 -11.04
N SER A 47 12.01 4.54 -11.97
CA SER A 47 11.81 4.03 -13.33
C SER A 47 11.77 2.51 -13.35
N LYS A 48 10.62 1.95 -13.75
CA LYS A 48 10.45 0.49 -13.90
C LYS A 48 11.44 -0.11 -14.88
N GLN A 49 11.82 0.64 -15.93
CA GLN A 49 12.79 0.17 -16.91
C GLN A 49 14.19 0.08 -16.32
N VAL A 50 14.59 1.05 -15.50
CA VAL A 50 15.88 1.03 -14.78
C VAL A 50 15.94 -0.17 -13.83
N ARG A 51 14.87 -0.38 -13.03
CA ARG A 51 14.76 -1.57 -12.16
C ARG A 51 14.93 -2.87 -12.94
N LEU A 52 14.20 -3.03 -14.04
CA LEU A 52 14.26 -4.23 -14.88
C LEU A 52 15.65 -4.45 -15.49
N MET A 53 16.31 -3.38 -15.93
CA MET A 53 17.64 -3.50 -16.52
C MET A 53 18.69 -3.84 -15.46
N SER A 54 18.58 -3.26 -14.27
CA SER A 54 19.44 -3.61 -13.13
C SER A 54 19.25 -5.08 -12.71
N ASP A 55 18.01 -5.54 -12.64
CA ASP A 55 17.65 -6.93 -12.33
C ASP A 55 18.34 -7.93 -13.27
N ARG A 56 18.34 -7.64 -14.59
CA ARG A 56 19.05 -8.43 -15.61
C ARG A 56 20.57 -8.44 -15.42
N CYS A 57 21.18 -7.31 -15.06
CA CYS A 57 22.61 -7.27 -14.75
C CYS A 57 22.93 -8.17 -13.56
N LEU A 58 22.09 -8.15 -12.51
CA LEU A 58 22.29 -8.96 -11.32
C LEU A 58 22.11 -10.45 -11.58
N ASP A 59 21.24 -10.85 -12.51
CA ASP A 59 21.11 -12.26 -12.91
C ASP A 59 22.40 -12.80 -13.54
N VAL A 60 23.07 -12.00 -14.39
CA VAL A 60 24.40 -12.36 -14.93
C VAL A 60 25.43 -12.54 -13.80
N VAL A 61 25.36 -11.72 -12.75
CA VAL A 61 26.26 -11.85 -11.59
C VAL A 61 25.95 -13.12 -10.78
N ILE A 62 24.67 -13.41 -10.54
CA ILE A 62 24.22 -14.63 -9.85
C ILE A 62 24.73 -15.90 -10.56
N GLU A 63 24.70 -15.90 -11.90
CA GLU A 63 25.17 -17.04 -12.70
C GLU A 63 26.69 -17.22 -12.66
N ALA A 64 27.44 -16.14 -12.42
CA ALA A 64 28.89 -16.13 -12.54
C ALA A 64 29.65 -16.24 -11.21
N ASP A 65 29.05 -15.80 -10.10
CA ASP A 65 29.72 -15.71 -8.80
C ASP A 65 28.76 -16.16 -7.68
N GLU A 66 29.05 -17.33 -7.09
CA GLU A 66 28.19 -17.93 -6.08
C GLU A 66 28.20 -17.18 -4.74
N ALA A 67 29.28 -16.46 -4.42
CA ALA A 67 29.33 -15.64 -3.21
C ALA A 67 28.42 -14.42 -3.32
N TRP A 68 28.35 -13.81 -4.52
CA TRP A 68 27.39 -12.76 -4.80
C TRP A 68 25.96 -13.31 -4.97
N ALA A 69 25.80 -14.49 -5.56
CA ALA A 69 24.49 -15.10 -5.81
C ALA A 69 23.64 -15.20 -4.54
N ALA A 70 24.21 -15.67 -3.43
CA ALA A 70 23.49 -15.79 -2.16
C ALA A 70 23.02 -14.42 -1.64
N GLN A 71 23.91 -13.42 -1.65
CA GLN A 71 23.62 -12.08 -1.15
C GLN A 71 22.57 -11.35 -2.02
N ILE A 72 22.67 -11.47 -3.35
CA ILE A 72 21.73 -10.85 -4.28
C ILE A 72 20.34 -11.47 -4.12
N ARG A 73 20.23 -12.81 -4.08
CA ARG A 73 18.93 -13.48 -3.91
C ARG A 73 18.27 -13.11 -2.58
N GLN A 74 19.05 -13.04 -1.51
CA GLN A 74 18.55 -12.59 -0.22
C GLN A 74 17.99 -11.17 -0.31
N ARG A 75 18.73 -10.23 -0.92
CA ARG A 75 18.26 -8.84 -1.08
C ARG A 75 17.02 -8.72 -1.97
N LYS A 76 16.97 -9.44 -3.09
CA LYS A 76 15.77 -9.50 -3.95
C LYS A 76 14.55 -10.00 -3.16
N PHE A 77 14.73 -11.02 -2.33
CA PHE A 77 13.66 -11.56 -1.48
C PHE A 77 13.21 -10.58 -0.39
N GLU A 78 14.16 -9.96 0.33
CA GLU A 78 13.86 -8.94 1.36
C GLU A 78 13.07 -7.77 0.79
N MET A 79 13.44 -7.28 -0.40
CA MET A 79 12.70 -6.21 -1.06
C MET A 79 11.33 -6.64 -1.54
N HIS A 80 11.19 -7.83 -2.14
CA HIS A 80 9.87 -8.31 -2.57
C HIS A 80 8.91 -8.43 -1.39
N ASN A 81 9.40 -8.92 -0.25
CA ASN A 81 8.61 -8.99 0.97
C ASN A 81 8.24 -7.60 1.50
N LYS A 82 9.17 -6.64 1.42
CA LYS A 82 8.91 -5.25 1.80
C LYS A 82 7.81 -4.64 0.93
N GLU A 83 7.90 -4.78 -0.39
CA GLU A 83 6.87 -4.30 -1.32
C GLU A 83 5.50 -4.94 -1.05
N TRP A 84 5.48 -6.24 -0.72
CA TRP A 84 4.24 -6.94 -0.38
C TRP A 84 3.63 -6.44 0.93
N LEU A 85 4.45 -6.22 1.97
CA LEU A 85 3.99 -5.67 3.25
C LEU A 85 3.42 -4.26 3.08
N GLU A 86 4.08 -3.41 2.29
CA GLU A 86 3.59 -2.06 1.99
C GLU A 86 2.22 -2.11 1.28
N ALA A 87 2.03 -3.01 0.31
CA ALA A 87 0.75 -3.18 -0.38
C ALA A 87 -0.37 -3.67 0.55
N VAL A 88 -0.06 -4.62 1.46
CA VAL A 88 -1.03 -5.11 2.45
C VAL A 88 -1.43 -4.02 3.44
N ASP A 89 -0.46 -3.23 3.93
CA ASP A 89 -0.73 -2.12 4.83
C ASP A 89 -1.59 -1.02 4.17
N GLU A 90 -1.38 -0.76 2.87
CA GLU A 90 -2.20 0.17 2.07
C GLU A 90 -3.64 -0.36 1.91
N ASP A 91 -3.81 -1.63 1.52
CA ASP A 91 -5.12 -2.28 1.38
C ASP A 91 -5.92 -2.26 2.70
N GLU A 92 -5.26 -2.59 3.82
CA GLU A 92 -5.90 -2.54 5.14
C GLU A 92 -6.33 -1.09 5.49
N ALA A 93 -5.46 -0.11 5.25
CA ALA A 93 -5.76 1.29 5.52
C ALA A 93 -6.95 1.81 4.69
N GLU A 94 -7.08 1.37 3.44
CA GLU A 94 -8.23 1.67 2.58
C GLU A 94 -9.53 1.06 3.14
N GLU A 95 -9.51 -0.21 3.56
CA GLU A 95 -10.69 -0.88 4.13
C GLU A 95 -11.19 -0.17 5.41
N TYR A 96 -10.28 0.25 6.29
CA TYR A 96 -10.64 1.04 7.48
C TYR A 96 -11.26 2.40 7.12
N GLN A 97 -10.74 3.08 6.10
CA GLN A 97 -11.27 4.37 5.64
C GLN A 97 -12.68 4.21 5.06
N ASP A 98 -12.93 3.16 4.28
CA ASP A 98 -14.24 2.85 3.72
C ASP A 98 -15.26 2.52 4.81
N ALA A 99 -14.87 1.72 5.81
CA ALA A 99 -15.72 1.41 6.96
C ALA A 99 -16.11 2.68 7.76
N LEU A 100 -15.16 3.59 7.98
CA LEU A 100 -15.41 4.88 8.62
C LEU A 100 -16.33 5.76 7.79
N ALA A 101 -16.11 5.84 6.47
CA ALA A 101 -16.94 6.61 5.56
C ALA A 101 -18.39 6.09 5.56
N LEU A 102 -18.58 4.77 5.54
CA LEU A 102 -19.89 4.14 5.61
C LEU A 102 -20.59 4.43 6.95
N ASN A 103 -19.88 4.31 8.07
CA ASN A 103 -20.43 4.59 9.39
C ASN A 103 -20.86 6.06 9.54
N ASN A 104 -20.04 6.99 9.03
CA ASN A 104 -20.37 8.41 9.02
C ASN A 104 -21.59 8.72 8.13
N ALA A 105 -21.68 8.09 6.95
CA ALA A 105 -22.82 8.24 6.05
C ALA A 105 -24.12 7.70 6.66
N MET A 106 -24.09 6.52 7.28
CA MET A 106 -25.24 5.94 7.98
C MET A 106 -25.69 6.81 9.16
N SER A 107 -24.74 7.36 9.92
CA SER A 107 -25.04 8.27 11.04
C SER A 107 -25.70 9.57 10.58
N SER A 108 -25.26 10.12 9.44
CA SER A 108 -25.87 11.29 8.80
C SER A 108 -27.32 11.01 8.37
N PHE A 109 -27.58 9.82 7.83
CA PHE A 109 -28.93 9.41 7.43
C PHE A 109 -29.88 9.24 8.63
N ASN A 110 -29.37 8.73 9.74
CA ASN A 110 -30.15 8.51 10.97
C ASN A 110 -30.57 9.82 11.68
N MET A 111 -29.87 10.94 11.46
CA MET A 111 -30.24 12.27 11.97
C MET A 111 -31.27 13.02 11.11
N GLY A 112 -31.56 12.56 9.88
CA GLY A 112 -32.56 13.15 9.00
C GLY A 112 -33.99 12.59 9.16
N GLY A 113 -34.15 11.52 9.94
CA GLY A 113 -35.40 10.78 10.13
C GLY A 113 -36.07 11.00 11.49
N GLY A 114 -35.86 12.15 12.12
CA GLY A 114 -36.59 12.53 13.33
C GLY A 114 -38.09 12.65 13.05
N MET A 115 -38.83 11.63 13.48
CA MET A 115 -40.29 11.50 13.50
C MET A 115 -41.02 12.84 13.75
N ASP A 116 -41.78 13.30 12.74
CA ASP A 116 -42.85 14.28 12.91
C ASP A 116 -44.12 13.54 13.37
N ASP A 117 -44.12 13.08 14.63
CA ASP A 117 -45.33 12.59 15.31
C ASP A 117 -45.89 13.73 16.18
N GLY A 118 -46.51 14.72 15.51
CA GLY A 118 -47.09 15.92 16.11
C GLY A 118 -48.56 16.11 15.75
N MET A 119 -49.38 15.11 16.05
CA MET A 119 -50.85 15.12 16.00
C MET A 119 -51.43 16.44 16.59
N GLY A 120 -51.96 17.30 15.72
CA GLY A 120 -52.55 18.59 16.09
C GLY A 120 -54.01 18.73 15.62
N ASP A 121 -54.89 18.78 16.61
CA ASP A 121 -56.22 19.41 16.61
C ASP A 121 -57.44 18.61 16.09
N PHE A 122 -58.21 18.07 17.04
CA PHE A 122 -59.68 18.04 16.98
C PHE A 122 -60.26 18.18 18.40
N ARG A 123 -60.58 19.42 18.76
CA ARG A 123 -61.56 19.76 19.82
C ARG A 123 -62.96 19.30 19.38
N ASP A 124 -63.64 18.49 20.19
CA ASP A 124 -64.86 18.88 20.92
C ASP A 124 -65.58 17.69 21.55
N GLY A 125 -66.07 17.89 22.78
CA GLY A 125 -67.33 17.28 23.23
C GLY A 125 -67.31 16.26 24.39
N ALA A 126 -67.67 16.76 25.58
CA ALA A 126 -68.43 16.10 26.66
C ALA A 126 -67.72 15.19 27.70
N HIS A 127 -67.52 15.79 28.88
CA HIS A 127 -67.45 15.24 30.25
C HIS A 127 -68.71 14.43 30.68
N PRO A 128 -68.84 13.89 31.93
CA PRO A 128 -67.85 13.40 32.93
C PRO A 128 -68.26 12.07 33.63
N GLY A 129 -67.33 11.35 34.28
CA GLY A 129 -67.69 10.13 35.04
C GLY A 129 -66.66 9.62 36.07
N MET A 130 -66.65 10.26 37.24
CA MET A 130 -66.29 9.80 38.60
C MET A 130 -65.07 8.90 38.93
N ARG A 131 -64.27 9.47 39.85
CA ARG A 131 -63.65 8.91 41.10
C ARG A 131 -62.38 8.06 41.03
N LEU A 132 -61.27 8.76 41.31
CA LEU A 132 -60.28 8.54 42.37
C LEU A 132 -60.25 7.18 43.09
N GLN A 133 -59.10 6.48 42.97
CA GLN A 133 -58.31 6.06 44.14
C GLN A 133 -56.84 5.75 43.78
N GLN A 134 -55.97 6.13 44.70
CA GLN A 134 -54.50 6.14 44.67
C GLN A 134 -53.88 4.77 45.06
N PRO A 135 -52.53 4.61 45.01
CA PRO A 135 -51.84 3.33 44.82
C PRO A 135 -51.43 2.65 46.14
N LEU A 136 -51.06 1.37 46.08
CA LEU A 136 -50.34 0.69 47.17
C LEU A 136 -49.15 -0.12 46.65
N HIS A 137 -47.97 0.24 47.16
CA HIS A 137 -46.73 -0.55 47.17
C HIS A 137 -46.84 -1.74 48.15
N ALA A 138 -46.14 -2.84 47.83
CA ALA A 138 -45.38 -3.71 48.75
C ALA A 138 -44.76 -4.84 47.87
N SER A 139 -43.43 -4.89 47.70
CA SER A 139 -42.45 -5.66 48.49
C SER A 139 -42.54 -7.17 48.27
#